data_AF-A0A3N9UW07-F1
#
_entry.id   AF-A0A3N9UW07-F1
#
_cell.length_a   1.000
_cell.length_b   1.000
_cell.length_c   1.000
_cell.angle_alpha   90.00
_cell.angle_beta   90.00
_cell.angle_gamma   90.00
#
_symmetry.space_group_name_H-M   'P 1'
#
loop_
_entity.id
_entity.type
_entity.pdbx_description
1 polymer ?
#
loop_
_entity_poly.entity_id
_entity_poly.type
_entity_poly.pdbx_seq_one_letter_code
_entity_poly.pdbx_strand_id
1 'polypeptide(L)'
;MIATTTDRRGVRRILTNIGWLGLERLIRSATALLVTVWIARHLGPGDFGQLNIAQAVVAAAMPIASYGLSGILVRDLVREPGTRDELLSAALLLRVCGIGLASVVTLVYARFFAQVQSEQTTLILILSTSFLSLLADTVECDYQARLQNGYLVAIKTGFFGVSTILKIILLLNKSSVLAFAWVMASESLLIALGLWVLARVQHRGFTLRPSRVMLMRLLRQGWLFFWVAILGSVYRRLDQLMLGYLSDPQQVGVYSAAWKLLEAISYGPYLAMTALAPALAAAHRDSPAAFRTNFMQATRWLFWPLAGISLLGMLAARLLIPLGFGQHYEAAIRLFEVLVWVLPVYALHLLGIQWATNEHRAGYLVGQGV
;
A
#
# COMPACT_ATOMS: atom_id res chain seq x y z
N MET A 1 -26.77 -17.35 -4.41
CA MET A 1 -27.74 -17.39 -3.30
C MET A 1 -27.34 -16.37 -2.26
N ILE A 2 -28.09 -15.26 -2.21
CA ILE A 2 -27.92 -14.21 -1.20
C ILE A 2 -28.54 -14.77 0.09
N ALA A 3 -27.70 -15.18 1.03
CA ALA A 3 -28.15 -15.63 2.34
C ALA A 3 -28.70 -14.40 3.09
N THR A 4 -29.99 -14.46 3.41
CA THR A 4 -30.71 -13.48 4.20
C THR A 4 -30.08 -13.34 5.58
N THR A 5 -29.65 -12.12 5.88
CA THR A 5 -29.03 -11.67 7.12
C THR A 5 -30.04 -11.62 8.27
N THR A 6 -30.35 -12.75 8.90
CA THR A 6 -31.12 -12.81 10.15
C THR A 6 -30.62 -13.86 11.16
N ASP A 7 -29.42 -14.42 10.98
CA ASP A 7 -28.82 -15.29 12.00
C ASP A 7 -27.79 -14.53 12.87
N ARG A 8 -28.11 -14.32 14.15
CA ARG A 8 -27.21 -13.72 15.15
C ARG A 8 -25.87 -14.49 15.25
N ARG A 9 -25.85 -15.79 14.95
CA ARG A 9 -24.60 -16.58 14.90
C ARG A 9 -23.76 -16.25 13.67
N GLY A 10 -24.40 -16.00 12.51
CA GLY A 10 -23.74 -15.55 11.29
C GLY A 10 -23.08 -14.18 11.46
N VAL A 11 -23.79 -13.21 12.05
CA VAL A 11 -23.25 -11.87 12.34
C VAL A 11 -22.07 -11.95 13.32
N ARG A 12 -22.18 -12.73 14.41
CA ARG A 12 -21.08 -12.92 15.37
C ARG A 12 -19.85 -13.53 14.70
N ARG A 13 -20.02 -14.52 13.82
CA ARG A 13 -18.92 -15.18 13.10
C ARG A 13 -18.24 -14.26 12.10
N ILE A 14 -19.01 -13.41 11.41
CA ILE A 14 -18.49 -12.38 10.51
C ILE A 14 -17.69 -11.33 11.30
N LEU A 15 -18.22 -10.85 12.43
CA LEU A 15 -17.54 -9.89 13.30
C LEU A 15 -16.25 -10.46 13.90
N THR A 16 -16.24 -11.72 14.35
CA THR A 16 -15.00 -12.35 14.84
C THR A 16 -13.97 -12.53 13.73
N ASN A 17 -14.39 -12.85 12.51
CA ASN A 17 -13.47 -12.97 11.37
C ASN A 17 -12.90 -11.61 10.94
N ILE A 18 -13.72 -10.56 10.93
CA ILE A 18 -13.26 -9.19 10.67
C ILE A 18 -12.29 -8.74 11.76
N GLY A 19 -12.59 -9.03 13.03
CA GLY A 19 -11.71 -8.74 14.16
C GLY A 19 -10.36 -9.44 14.03
N TRP A 20 -10.36 -10.73 13.65
CA TRP A 20 -9.13 -11.49 13.41
C TRP A 20 -8.29 -10.93 12.26
N LEU A 21 -8.91 -10.58 11.13
CA LEU A 21 -8.23 -9.96 9.98
C LEU A 21 -7.67 -8.58 10.33
N GLY A 22 -8.41 -7.79 11.11
CA GLY A 22 -7.95 -6.49 11.61
C GLY A 22 -6.75 -6.63 12.53
N LEU A 23 -6.81 -7.56 13.48
CA LEU A 23 -5.72 -7.83 14.43
C LEU A 23 -4.47 -8.35 13.71
N GLU A 24 -4.61 -9.28 12.78
CA GLU A 24 -3.50 -9.79 11.97
C GLU A 24 -2.81 -8.66 11.19
N ARG A 25 -3.60 -7.78 10.56
CA ARG A 25 -3.07 -6.63 9.82
C ARG A 25 -2.35 -5.65 10.75
N LEU A 26 -2.88 -5.40 11.94
CA LEU A 26 -2.25 -4.56 12.95
C LEU A 26 -0.90 -5.13 13.40
N ILE A 27 -0.87 -6.42 13.76
CA ILE A 27 0.36 -7.11 14.17
C ILE A 27 1.40 -7.04 13.05
N ARG A 28 1.01 -7.36 11.82
CA ARG A 28 1.90 -7.30 10.65
C ARG A 28 2.48 -5.90 10.44
N SER A 29 1.63 -4.88 10.48
CA SER A 29 2.07 -3.48 10.34
C SER A 29 2.99 -3.04 11.47
N ALA A 30 2.71 -3.41 12.72
CA ALA A 30 3.55 -3.11 13.86
C ALA A 30 4.92 -3.80 13.75
N THR A 31 4.95 -5.09 13.40
CA THR A 31 6.19 -5.83 13.16
C THR A 31 6.99 -5.21 12.02
N ALA A 32 6.35 -4.87 10.90
CA ALA A 32 7.01 -4.23 9.76
C ALA A 32 7.65 -2.88 10.15
N LEU A 33 6.95 -2.07 10.94
CA LEU A 33 7.47 -0.81 11.45
C LEU A 33 8.69 -1.03 12.35
N LEU A 34 8.59 -1.92 13.34
CA LEU A 34 9.68 -2.18 14.28
C LEU A 34 10.95 -2.66 13.56
N VAL A 35 10.79 -3.58 12.61
CA VAL A 35 11.90 -4.07 11.78
C VAL A 35 12.47 -2.92 10.93
N THR A 36 11.62 -2.08 10.36
CA THR A 36 12.07 -0.92 9.55
C THR A 36 12.83 0.10 10.38
N VAL A 37 12.37 0.39 11.61
CA VAL A 37 13.07 1.29 12.56
C VAL A 37 14.45 0.70 12.91
N TRP A 38 14.52 -0.62 13.13
CA TRP A 38 15.79 -1.28 13.44
C TRP A 38 16.75 -1.30 12.24
N ILE A 39 16.23 -1.51 11.03
CA ILE A 39 16.99 -1.37 9.77
C ILE A 39 17.51 0.04 9.59
N ALA A 40 16.67 1.06 9.79
CA ALA A 40 17.08 2.45 9.70
C ALA A 40 18.21 2.77 10.70
N ARG A 41 18.07 2.31 11.95
CA ARG A 41 19.10 2.47 12.98
C ARG A 41 20.42 1.78 12.62
N HIS A 42 20.35 0.59 12.05
CA HIS A 42 21.53 -0.19 11.65
C HIS A 42 22.27 0.45 10.45
N LEU A 43 21.51 0.86 9.42
CA LEU A 43 22.06 1.42 8.18
C LEU A 43 22.50 2.89 8.33
N GLY A 44 21.85 3.64 9.24
CA GLY A 44 22.03 5.07 9.33
C GLY A 44 21.35 5.83 8.18
N PRO A 45 21.33 7.17 8.25
CA PRO A 45 20.52 8.00 7.35
C PRO A 45 20.96 7.97 5.88
N GLY A 46 22.25 7.75 5.58
CA GLY A 46 22.74 7.67 4.19
C GLY A 46 22.17 6.47 3.44
N ASP A 47 22.51 5.26 3.88
CA ASP A 47 22.09 4.00 3.26
C ASP A 47 20.58 3.79 3.35
N PHE A 48 19.97 4.13 4.49
CA PHE A 48 18.52 4.10 4.62
C PHE A 48 17.86 5.08 3.64
N GLY A 49 18.46 6.24 3.41
CA GLY A 49 18.02 7.22 2.42
C GLY A 49 18.08 6.66 1.00
N GLN A 50 19.21 6.07 0.60
CA GLN A 50 19.35 5.43 -0.72
C GLN A 50 18.29 4.35 -0.93
N LEU A 51 18.04 3.51 0.08
CA LEU A 51 16.99 2.50 0.06
C LEU A 51 15.59 3.09 -0.13
N ASN A 52 15.26 4.17 0.59
CA ASN A 52 13.96 4.83 0.48
C ASN A 52 13.78 5.51 -0.88
N ILE A 53 14.83 6.12 -1.46
CA ILE A 53 14.74 6.68 -2.81
C ILE A 53 14.46 5.56 -3.81
N ALA A 54 15.21 4.45 -3.73
CA ALA A 54 15.00 3.31 -4.62
C ALA A 54 13.58 2.73 -4.51
N GLN A 55 13.05 2.62 -3.28
CA GLN A 55 11.66 2.22 -3.04
C GLN A 55 10.66 3.22 -3.61
N ALA A 56 10.90 4.53 -3.47
CA ALA A 56 10.01 5.57 -4.00
C ALA A 56 9.91 5.50 -5.53
N VAL A 57 11.05 5.31 -6.21
CA VAL A 57 11.12 5.18 -7.68
C VAL A 57 10.37 3.94 -8.15
N VAL A 58 10.65 2.77 -7.55
CA VAL A 58 9.99 1.52 -7.92
C VAL A 58 8.49 1.59 -7.62
N ALA A 59 8.09 2.14 -6.46
CA ALA A 59 6.68 2.30 -6.11
C ALA A 59 5.94 3.29 -7.02
N ALA A 60 6.60 4.35 -7.49
CA ALA A 60 6.02 5.30 -8.44
C ALA A 60 5.74 4.65 -9.81
N ALA A 61 6.57 3.69 -10.24
CA ALA A 61 6.41 2.95 -11.48
C ALA A 61 5.48 1.72 -11.36
N MET A 62 5.21 1.20 -10.16
CA MET A 62 4.36 0.03 -9.91
C MET A 62 2.96 0.10 -10.58
N PRO A 63 2.24 1.25 -10.59
CA PRO A 63 0.96 1.35 -11.27
C PRO A 63 1.04 1.11 -12.78
N ILE A 64 2.16 1.50 -13.41
CA ILE A 64 2.40 1.27 -14.84
C ILE A 64 2.36 -0.23 -15.13
N ALA A 65 3.01 -1.01 -14.28
CA ALA A 65 3.08 -2.46 -14.40
C ALA A 65 1.74 -3.15 -14.11
N SER A 66 0.90 -2.58 -13.24
CA SER A 66 -0.42 -3.13 -12.89
C SER A 66 -1.54 -2.81 -13.92
N TYR A 67 -1.34 -1.77 -14.73
CA TYR A 67 -2.34 -1.14 -15.60
C TYR A 67 -3.68 -0.76 -14.90
N GLY A 68 -3.71 -0.67 -13.57
CA GLY A 68 -4.95 -0.38 -12.82
C GLY A 68 -6.04 -1.46 -12.94
N LEU A 69 -5.69 -2.67 -13.40
CA LEU A 69 -6.66 -3.69 -13.79
C LEU A 69 -7.31 -4.43 -12.63
N SER A 70 -6.74 -4.39 -11.42
CA SER A 70 -7.15 -5.30 -10.33
C SER A 70 -8.64 -5.18 -9.97
N GLY A 71 -9.17 -3.95 -9.87
CA GLY A 71 -10.60 -3.73 -9.59
C GLY A 71 -11.52 -4.17 -10.73
N ILE A 72 -11.12 -3.91 -11.98
CA ILE A 72 -11.86 -4.32 -13.19
C ILE A 72 -11.90 -5.85 -13.29
N LEU A 73 -10.77 -6.50 -13.05
CA LEU A 73 -10.61 -7.93 -13.16
C LEU A 73 -11.46 -8.67 -12.13
N VAL A 74 -11.43 -8.25 -10.85
CA VAL A 74 -12.29 -8.83 -9.81
C VAL A 74 -13.77 -8.66 -10.17
N ARG A 75 -14.19 -7.48 -10.63
CA ARG A 75 -15.57 -7.21 -11.03
C ARG A 75 -16.01 -8.09 -12.20
N ASP A 76 -15.22 -8.16 -13.26
CA ASP A 76 -15.56 -8.90 -14.48
C ASP A 76 -15.54 -10.42 -14.25
N LEU A 77 -14.63 -10.94 -13.42
CA LEU A 77 -14.61 -12.36 -13.02
C LEU A 77 -15.86 -12.77 -12.25
N VAL A 78 -16.44 -11.87 -11.45
CA VAL A 78 -17.70 -12.11 -10.74
C VAL A 78 -18.90 -12.05 -11.69
N ARG A 79 -18.92 -11.09 -12.63
CA ARG A 79 -20.04 -10.87 -13.55
C ARG A 79 -20.08 -11.89 -14.70
N GLU A 80 -18.93 -12.25 -15.25
CA GLU A 80 -18.77 -13.06 -16.45
C GLU A 80 -17.86 -14.27 -16.17
N PRO A 81 -18.24 -15.22 -15.30
CA PRO A 81 -17.37 -16.34 -14.95
C PRO A 81 -17.02 -17.25 -16.14
N GLY A 82 -17.83 -17.24 -17.20
CA GLY A 82 -17.59 -18.01 -18.42
C GLY A 82 -16.40 -17.54 -19.27
N THR A 83 -15.99 -16.27 -19.15
CA THR A 83 -14.86 -15.69 -19.89
C THR A 83 -13.58 -15.63 -19.05
N ARG A 84 -13.53 -16.35 -17.92
CA ARG A 84 -12.42 -16.34 -16.96
C ARG A 84 -11.05 -16.47 -17.60
N ASP A 85 -10.81 -17.52 -18.37
CA ASP A 85 -9.48 -17.82 -18.90
C ASP A 85 -9.02 -16.75 -19.92
N GLU A 86 -9.96 -16.24 -20.71
CA GLU A 86 -9.74 -15.15 -21.67
C GLU A 86 -9.43 -13.82 -20.94
N LEU A 87 -10.17 -13.52 -19.87
CA LEU A 87 -9.95 -12.36 -19.01
C LEU A 87 -8.57 -12.41 -18.32
N LEU A 88 -8.25 -13.53 -17.67
CA LEU A 88 -7.00 -13.71 -16.95
C LEU A 88 -5.80 -13.68 -17.90
N SER A 89 -5.91 -14.29 -19.08
CA SER A 89 -4.83 -14.28 -20.08
C SER A 89 -4.62 -12.91 -20.71
N ALA A 90 -5.68 -12.16 -21.03
CA ALA A 90 -5.56 -10.79 -21.52
C ALA A 90 -4.97 -9.86 -20.43
N ALA A 91 -5.41 -9.99 -19.18
CA ALA A 91 -4.86 -9.21 -18.07
C ALA A 91 -3.39 -9.54 -17.80
N LEU A 92 -3.01 -10.82 -17.85
CA LEU A 92 -1.62 -11.25 -17.70
C LEU A 92 -0.74 -10.66 -18.80
N LEU A 93 -1.19 -10.67 -20.06
CA LEU A 93 -0.45 -10.09 -21.18
C LEU A 93 -0.25 -8.57 -21.00
N LEU A 94 -1.30 -7.83 -20.61
CA LEU A 94 -1.18 -6.40 -20.33
C LEU A 94 -0.19 -6.10 -19.22
N ARG A 95 -0.14 -6.95 -18.18
CA ARG A 95 0.83 -6.78 -17.10
C ARG A 95 2.24 -7.14 -17.51
N VAL A 96 2.46 -8.15 -18.36
CA VAL A 96 3.80 -8.41 -18.93
C VAL A 96 4.29 -7.18 -19.71
N CYS A 97 3.44 -6.60 -20.56
CA CYS A 97 3.77 -5.36 -21.28
C CYS A 97 4.01 -4.18 -20.31
N GLY A 98 3.15 -4.03 -19.30
CA GLY A 98 3.27 -2.99 -18.28
C GLY A 98 4.55 -3.12 -17.46
N ILE A 99 4.94 -4.35 -17.08
CA ILE A 99 6.20 -4.64 -16.36
C ILE A 99 7.39 -4.26 -17.23
N GLY A 100 7.36 -4.59 -18.53
CA GLY A 100 8.37 -4.16 -19.48
C GLY A 100 8.50 -2.63 -19.53
N LEU A 101 7.37 -1.93 -19.66
CA LEU A 101 7.33 -0.47 -19.68
C LEU A 101 7.83 0.15 -18.36
N ALA A 102 7.36 -0.36 -17.22
CA ALA A 102 7.78 0.09 -15.89
C ALA A 102 9.29 -0.11 -15.69
N SER A 103 9.82 -1.26 -16.13
CA SER A 103 11.25 -1.57 -16.07
C SER A 103 12.07 -0.58 -16.90
N VAL A 104 11.62 -0.28 -18.13
CA VAL A 104 12.26 0.75 -18.98
C VAL A 104 12.21 2.11 -18.30
N VAL A 105 11.07 2.53 -17.75
CA VAL A 105 10.93 3.81 -17.04
C VAL A 105 11.90 3.88 -15.85
N THR A 106 11.99 2.83 -15.03
CA THR A 106 12.93 2.80 -13.91
C THR A 106 14.40 2.79 -14.35
N LEU A 107 14.72 2.13 -15.47
CA LEU A 107 16.08 2.12 -16.02
C LEU A 107 16.47 3.49 -16.56
N VAL A 108 15.56 4.16 -17.28
CA VAL A 108 15.74 5.54 -17.74
C VAL A 108 15.94 6.46 -16.54
N TYR A 109 15.10 6.35 -15.51
CA TYR A 109 15.30 7.13 -14.28
C TYR A 109 16.68 6.89 -13.67
N ALA A 110 17.07 5.62 -13.50
CA ALA A 110 18.37 5.26 -12.94
C ALA A 110 19.54 5.76 -13.80
N ARG A 111 19.38 5.85 -15.13
CA ARG A 111 20.44 6.34 -16.04
C ARG A 111 20.65 7.85 -15.99
N PHE A 112 19.58 8.62 -15.82
CA PHE A 112 19.61 10.09 -15.88
C PHE A 112 19.72 10.73 -14.50
N PHE A 113 19.11 10.13 -13.47
CA PHE A 113 18.99 10.73 -12.14
C PHE A 113 19.82 10.02 -11.07
N ALA A 114 20.15 8.75 -11.25
CA ALA A 114 21.18 8.10 -10.44
C ALA A 114 22.51 8.16 -11.20
N GLN A 115 23.63 8.42 -10.51
CA GLN A 115 24.94 8.31 -11.16
C GLN A 115 25.13 6.85 -11.60
N VAL A 116 25.44 6.65 -12.88
CA VAL A 116 25.70 5.31 -13.45
C VAL A 116 26.88 4.70 -12.70
N GLN A 117 26.66 3.59 -11.99
CA GLN A 117 27.57 2.89 -11.03
C GLN A 117 27.41 3.24 -9.54
N SER A 118 26.42 4.05 -9.17
CA SER A 118 26.07 4.27 -7.75
C SER A 118 25.40 3.03 -7.12
N GLU A 119 25.61 2.84 -5.82
CA GLU A 119 24.89 1.84 -5.01
C GLU A 119 23.36 2.00 -5.13
N GLN A 120 22.88 3.23 -5.21
CA GLN A 120 21.48 3.58 -5.49
C GLN A 120 20.94 2.96 -6.80
N THR A 121 21.74 2.93 -7.87
CA THR A 121 21.33 2.29 -9.14
C THR A 121 21.12 0.80 -8.94
N THR A 122 22.04 0.15 -8.23
CA THR A 122 21.93 -1.27 -7.89
C THR A 122 20.69 -1.56 -7.04
N LEU A 123 20.39 -0.70 -6.06
CA LEU A 123 19.19 -0.82 -5.23
C LEU A 123 17.91 -0.72 -6.08
N ILE A 124 17.84 0.24 -7.01
CA ILE A 124 16.69 0.39 -7.93
C ILE A 124 16.51 -0.86 -8.78
N LEU A 125 17.61 -1.40 -9.35
CA LEU A 125 17.56 -2.59 -10.20
C LEU A 125 17.16 -3.85 -9.43
N ILE A 126 17.63 -4.03 -8.19
CA ILE A 126 17.22 -5.16 -7.34
C ILE A 126 15.73 -5.03 -7.01
N LEU A 127 15.28 -3.86 -6.55
CA LEU A 127 13.90 -3.67 -6.15
C LEU A 127 12.92 -3.69 -7.33
N SER A 128 13.33 -3.29 -8.54
CA SER A 128 12.48 -3.35 -9.73
C SER A 128 12.13 -4.79 -10.15
N THR A 129 12.92 -5.80 -9.72
CA THR A 129 12.53 -7.22 -9.90
C THR A 129 11.20 -7.55 -9.23
N SER A 130 10.78 -6.78 -8.20
CA SER A 130 9.46 -6.92 -7.57
C SER A 130 8.31 -6.67 -8.53
N PHE A 131 8.51 -6.00 -9.68
CA PHE A 131 7.47 -5.88 -10.72
C PHE A 131 6.97 -7.23 -11.20
N LEU A 132 7.81 -8.27 -11.20
CA LEU A 132 7.39 -9.63 -11.57
C LEU A 132 6.31 -10.19 -10.64
N SER A 133 6.20 -9.68 -9.41
CA SER A 133 5.15 -10.11 -8.48
C SER A 133 3.74 -9.76 -8.95
N LEU A 134 3.58 -8.72 -9.80
CA LEU A 134 2.30 -8.33 -10.41
C LEU A 134 1.73 -9.39 -11.36
N LEU A 135 2.53 -10.35 -11.82
CA LEU A 135 2.01 -11.49 -12.58
C LEU A 135 1.11 -12.36 -11.69
N ALA A 136 1.43 -12.47 -10.39
CA ALA A 136 0.62 -13.21 -9.44
C ALA A 136 -0.62 -12.46 -8.97
N ASP A 137 -0.67 -11.13 -9.11
CA ASP A 137 -1.88 -10.35 -8.83
C ASP A 137 -3.07 -10.82 -9.69
N THR A 138 -2.84 -11.52 -10.83
CA THR A 138 -3.90 -12.02 -11.73
C THR A 138 -4.57 -13.22 -11.10
N VAL A 139 -3.74 -14.09 -10.51
CA VAL A 139 -4.19 -15.20 -9.66
C VAL A 139 -4.91 -14.64 -8.44
N GLU A 140 -4.35 -13.62 -7.79
CA GLU A 140 -4.99 -12.98 -6.64
C GLU A 140 -6.39 -12.47 -6.95
N CYS A 141 -6.60 -11.81 -8.09
CA CYS A 141 -7.92 -11.34 -8.49
C CYS A 141 -8.95 -12.48 -8.66
N ASP A 142 -8.54 -13.65 -9.15
CA ASP A 142 -9.42 -14.83 -9.25
C ASP A 142 -9.79 -15.40 -7.87
N TYR A 143 -8.85 -15.44 -6.93
CA TYR A 143 -9.15 -15.83 -5.55
C TYR A 143 -10.06 -14.81 -4.84
N GLN A 144 -9.84 -13.51 -5.07
CA GLN A 144 -10.67 -12.44 -4.52
C GLN A 144 -12.10 -12.49 -5.06
N ALA A 145 -12.27 -12.68 -6.38
CA ALA A 145 -13.58 -12.84 -7.03
C ALA A 145 -14.40 -14.01 -6.46
N ARG A 146 -13.72 -15.04 -5.94
CA ARG A 146 -14.33 -16.24 -5.34
C ARG A 146 -14.45 -16.19 -3.82
N LEU A 147 -14.15 -15.05 -3.19
CA LEU A 147 -14.18 -14.84 -1.74
C LEU A 147 -13.24 -15.77 -0.94
N GLN A 148 -12.11 -16.17 -1.55
CA GLN A 148 -11.15 -17.11 -0.97
C GLN A 148 -9.87 -16.42 -0.47
N ASN A 149 -10.04 -15.22 0.08
CA ASN A 149 -8.95 -14.37 0.58
C ASN A 149 -8.10 -15.04 1.67
N GLY A 150 -8.65 -16.03 2.40
CA GLY A 150 -7.91 -16.75 3.45
C GLY A 150 -6.61 -17.40 2.94
N TYR A 151 -6.60 -17.97 1.73
CA TYR A 151 -5.37 -18.54 1.17
C TYR A 151 -4.33 -17.48 0.82
N LEU A 152 -4.79 -16.35 0.27
CA LEU A 152 -3.92 -15.21 -0.07
C LEU A 152 -3.25 -14.65 1.17
N VAL A 153 -4.04 -14.47 2.23
CA VAL A 153 -3.59 -14.00 3.53
C VAL A 153 -2.57 -14.96 4.14
N ALA A 154 -2.84 -16.27 4.13
CA ALA A 154 -1.92 -17.28 4.68
C ALA A 154 -0.55 -17.26 3.98
N ILE A 155 -0.52 -17.20 2.64
CA ILE A 155 0.72 -17.14 1.87
C ILE A 155 1.48 -15.84 2.15
N LYS A 156 0.80 -14.69 2.08
CA LYS A 156 1.43 -13.37 2.30
C LYS A 156 2.01 -13.26 3.70
N THR A 157 1.27 -13.69 4.72
CA THR A 157 1.70 -13.61 6.11
C THR A 157 2.80 -14.62 6.42
N GLY A 158 2.77 -15.82 5.82
CA GLY A 158 3.86 -16.79 5.92
C GLY A 158 5.19 -16.26 5.38
N PHE A 159 5.20 -15.76 4.13
CA PHE A 159 6.43 -15.20 3.53
C PHE A 159 6.88 -13.89 4.18
N PHE A 160 5.95 -13.05 4.65
CA PHE A 160 6.28 -11.88 5.46
C PHE A 160 7.02 -12.28 6.75
N GLY A 161 6.58 -13.35 7.42
CA GLY A 161 7.24 -13.90 8.61
C GLY A 161 8.67 -14.38 8.30
N VAL A 162 8.84 -15.15 7.23
CA VAL A 162 10.17 -15.62 6.77
C VAL A 162 11.09 -14.45 6.44
N SER A 163 10.59 -13.47 5.67
CA SER A 163 11.33 -12.25 5.32
C SER A 163 11.72 -11.44 6.57
N THR A 164 10.82 -11.35 7.54
CA THR A 164 11.09 -10.69 8.83
C THR A 164 12.24 -11.37 9.58
N ILE A 165 12.22 -12.71 9.67
CA ILE A 165 13.30 -13.48 10.31
C ILE A 165 14.62 -13.25 9.57
N LEU A 166 14.63 -13.30 8.25
CA LEU A 166 15.83 -13.03 7.44
C LEU A 166 16.37 -11.61 7.67
N LYS A 167 15.50 -10.60 7.70
CA LYS A 167 15.90 -9.21 8.02
C LYS A 167 16.55 -9.14 9.41
N ILE A 168 16.00 -9.84 10.41
CA ILE A 168 16.59 -9.89 11.76
C ILE A 168 17.98 -10.56 11.73
N ILE A 169 18.14 -11.67 11.01
CA ILE A 169 19.46 -12.33 10.86
C ILE A 169 20.48 -11.38 10.22
N LEU A 170 20.09 -10.65 9.16
CA LEU A 170 20.95 -9.66 8.51
C LEU A 170 21.32 -8.50 9.42
N LEU A 171 20.39 -8.05 10.28
CA LEU A 171 20.65 -7.02 11.30
C LEU A 171 21.71 -7.49 12.30
N LEU A 172 21.59 -8.73 12.80
CA LEU A 172 22.56 -9.30 13.75
C LEU A 172 23.95 -9.46 13.13
N ASN A 173 24.01 -9.77 11.83
CA ASN A 173 25.26 -9.90 11.07
C ASN A 173 25.82 -8.57 10.55
N LYS A 174 25.19 -7.43 10.90
CA LYS A 174 25.57 -6.09 10.43
C LYS A 174 25.71 -5.98 8.91
N SER A 175 24.79 -6.60 8.17
CA SER A 175 24.85 -6.68 6.70
C SER A 175 24.60 -5.32 6.01
N SER A 176 24.99 -5.23 4.74
CA SER A 176 24.82 -4.02 3.92
C SER A 176 23.37 -3.80 3.47
N VAL A 177 23.07 -2.58 3.02
CA VAL A 177 21.74 -2.21 2.48
C VAL A 177 21.31 -3.08 1.31
N LEU A 178 22.25 -3.53 0.47
CA LEU A 178 21.99 -4.43 -0.65
C LEU A 178 21.39 -5.77 -0.20
N ALA A 179 21.83 -6.32 0.94
CA ALA A 179 21.28 -7.56 1.47
C ALA A 179 19.81 -7.38 1.87
N PHE A 180 19.46 -6.25 2.49
CA PHE A 180 18.07 -5.93 2.82
C PHE A 180 17.21 -5.76 1.56
N ALA A 181 17.73 -5.09 0.52
CA ALA A 181 17.02 -4.95 -0.75
C ALA A 181 16.72 -6.31 -1.41
N TRP A 182 17.67 -7.25 -1.38
CA TRP A 182 17.45 -8.61 -1.85
C TRP A 182 16.39 -9.37 -1.07
N VAL A 183 16.36 -9.26 0.27
CA VAL A 183 15.31 -9.87 1.08
C VAL A 183 13.93 -9.27 0.75
N MET A 184 13.84 -7.95 0.53
CA MET A 184 12.57 -7.31 0.14
C MET A 184 12.09 -7.71 -1.26
N ALA A 185 13.01 -7.79 -2.23
CA ALA A 185 12.71 -8.23 -3.58
C ALA A 185 12.28 -9.70 -3.61
N SER A 186 13.05 -10.58 -2.95
CA SER A 186 12.76 -12.00 -2.85
C SER A 186 11.46 -12.28 -2.11
N GLU A 187 11.10 -11.54 -1.06
CA GLU A 187 9.80 -11.66 -0.38
C GLU A 187 8.65 -11.52 -1.38
N SER A 188 8.69 -10.48 -2.23
CA SER A 188 7.66 -10.22 -3.24
C SER A 188 7.59 -11.33 -4.29
N LEU A 189 8.75 -11.83 -4.73
CA LEU A 189 8.86 -12.92 -5.71
C LEU A 189 8.39 -14.26 -5.15
N LEU A 190 8.70 -14.55 -3.89
CA LEU A 190 8.30 -15.77 -3.20
C LEU A 190 6.79 -15.81 -2.94
N ILE A 191 6.19 -14.67 -2.56
CA ILE A 191 4.73 -14.53 -2.49
C ILE A 191 4.12 -14.84 -3.86
N ALA A 192 4.66 -14.25 -4.93
CA ALA A 192 4.15 -14.46 -6.28
C ALA A 192 4.27 -15.93 -6.72
N LEU A 193 5.41 -16.56 -6.45
CA LEU A 193 5.64 -17.97 -6.72
C LEU A 193 4.68 -18.85 -5.91
N GLY A 194 4.49 -18.58 -4.62
CA GLY A 194 3.57 -19.30 -3.74
C GLY A 194 2.13 -19.25 -4.24
N LEU A 195 1.68 -18.08 -4.73
CA LEU A 195 0.36 -17.93 -5.34
C LEU A 195 0.20 -18.75 -6.63
N TRP A 196 1.23 -18.76 -7.48
CA TRP A 196 1.24 -19.58 -8.70
C TRP A 196 1.23 -21.08 -8.39
N VAL A 197 2.03 -21.54 -7.42
CA VAL A 197 2.05 -22.93 -6.96
C VAL A 197 0.68 -23.32 -6.41
N LEU A 198 0.07 -22.46 -5.57
CA LEU A 198 -1.27 -22.70 -5.04
C LEU A 198 -2.30 -22.86 -6.16
N ALA A 199 -2.28 -21.97 -7.16
CA ALA A 199 -3.19 -22.06 -8.31
C ALA A 199 -3.01 -23.37 -9.09
N ARG A 200 -1.78 -23.84 -9.24
CA ARG A 200 -1.48 -25.13 -9.89
C ARG A 200 -1.97 -26.32 -9.07
N VAL A 201 -1.67 -26.35 -7.78
CA VAL A 201 -2.05 -27.46 -6.86
C VAL A 201 -3.57 -27.59 -6.74
N GLN A 202 -4.30 -26.48 -6.74
CA GLN A 202 -5.76 -26.52 -6.72
C GLN A 202 -6.40 -26.82 -8.10
N HIS A 203 -5.60 -27.16 -9.12
CA HIS A 203 -6.03 -27.35 -10.51
C HIS A 203 -6.78 -26.14 -11.09
N ARG A 204 -6.37 -24.93 -10.68
CA ARG A 204 -6.97 -23.64 -11.07
C ARG A 204 -6.11 -22.83 -12.02
N GLY A 205 -5.21 -23.52 -12.74
CA GLY A 205 -4.56 -22.93 -13.91
C GLY A 205 -5.62 -22.37 -14.87
N PHE A 206 -5.21 -21.40 -15.67
CA PHE A 206 -6.01 -20.93 -16.78
C PHE A 206 -5.24 -21.17 -18.08
N THR A 207 -5.99 -21.37 -19.15
CA THR A 207 -5.40 -21.50 -20.49
C THR A 207 -5.00 -20.14 -21.03
N LEU A 208 -3.76 -20.02 -21.51
CA LEU A 208 -3.27 -18.79 -22.14
C LEU A 208 -3.90 -18.63 -23.51
N ARG A 209 -5.03 -17.91 -23.56
CA ARG A 209 -5.77 -17.61 -24.79
C ARG A 209 -6.20 -16.15 -24.83
N PRO A 210 -5.24 -15.20 -24.87
CA PRO A 210 -5.58 -13.78 -24.92
C PRO A 210 -6.31 -13.49 -26.24
N SER A 211 -7.53 -12.97 -26.16
CA SER A 211 -8.22 -12.48 -27.35
C SER A 211 -7.96 -10.99 -27.56
N ARG A 212 -7.86 -10.58 -28.83
CA ARG A 212 -7.72 -9.16 -29.17
C ARG A 212 -8.91 -8.34 -28.67
N VAL A 213 -10.10 -8.92 -28.69
CA VAL A 213 -11.34 -8.26 -28.23
C VAL A 213 -11.26 -7.98 -26.74
N MET A 214 -10.88 -8.99 -25.94
CA MET A 214 -10.74 -8.85 -24.49
C MET A 214 -9.62 -7.88 -24.12
N LEU A 215 -8.48 -7.95 -24.83
CA LEU A 215 -7.37 -7.03 -24.63
C LEU A 215 -7.78 -5.57 -24.82
N MET A 216 -8.46 -5.27 -25.93
CA MET A 216 -8.94 -3.92 -26.23
C MET A 216 -10.03 -3.47 -25.25
N ARG A 217 -10.88 -4.40 -24.80
CA ARG A 217 -11.87 -4.13 -23.74
C ARG A 217 -11.20 -3.70 -22.44
N LEU A 218 -10.20 -4.46 -21.98
CA LEU A 218 -9.46 -4.14 -20.74
C LEU A 218 -8.67 -2.84 -20.86
N LEU A 219 -8.02 -2.57 -22.01
CA LEU A 219 -7.34 -1.30 -22.27
C LEU A 219 -8.30 -0.12 -22.17
N ARG A 220 -9.45 -0.21 -22.86
CA ARG A 220 -10.45 0.86 -22.89
C ARG A 220 -11.12 1.08 -21.53
N GLN A 221 -11.34 0.03 -20.75
CA GLN A 221 -11.89 0.19 -19.40
C GLN A 221 -10.85 0.66 -18.38
N GLY A 222 -9.60 0.24 -18.54
CA GLY A 222 -8.50 0.50 -17.61
C GLY A 222 -7.83 1.86 -17.76
N TRP A 223 -7.95 2.54 -18.91
CA TRP A 223 -7.15 3.73 -19.21
C TRP A 223 -7.27 4.86 -18.16
N LEU A 224 -8.48 5.13 -17.65
CA LEU A 224 -8.68 6.17 -16.65
C LEU A 224 -8.10 5.75 -15.30
N PHE A 225 -8.35 4.49 -14.89
CA PHE A 225 -7.81 3.94 -13.65
C PHE A 225 -6.28 3.86 -13.68
N PHE A 226 -5.69 3.61 -14.84
CA PHE A 226 -4.24 3.65 -15.06
C PHE A 226 -3.68 5.03 -14.74
N TRP A 227 -4.23 6.10 -15.32
CA TRP A 227 -3.76 7.46 -15.05
C TRP A 227 -3.99 7.89 -13.61
N VAL A 228 -5.17 7.58 -13.04
CA VAL A 228 -5.45 7.85 -11.63
C VAL A 228 -4.45 7.13 -10.71
N ALA A 229 -4.12 5.89 -11.01
CA ALA A 229 -3.17 5.11 -10.22
C ALA A 229 -1.74 5.64 -10.35
N ILE A 230 -1.30 6.04 -11.55
CA ILE A 230 0.02 6.66 -11.78
C ILE A 230 0.10 7.99 -11.05
N LEU A 231 -0.82 8.91 -11.31
CA LEU A 231 -0.82 10.24 -10.70
C LEU A 231 -0.89 10.14 -9.18
N GLY A 232 -1.74 9.26 -8.65
CA GLY A 232 -1.84 9.01 -7.21
C GLY A 232 -0.57 8.41 -6.61
N SER A 233 0.14 7.53 -7.32
CA SER A 233 1.39 6.95 -6.82
C SER A 233 2.54 7.95 -6.86
N VAL A 234 2.69 8.68 -7.97
CA VAL A 234 3.69 9.74 -8.10
C VAL A 234 3.46 10.82 -7.06
N TYR A 235 2.23 11.32 -6.91
CA TYR A 235 1.88 12.33 -5.91
C TYR A 235 2.28 11.92 -4.48
N ARG A 236 2.02 10.66 -4.09
CA ARG A 236 2.39 10.13 -2.76
C ARG A 236 3.89 9.90 -2.54
N ARG A 237 4.69 9.96 -3.60
CA ARG A 237 6.15 9.77 -3.56
C ARG A 237 6.90 11.02 -3.98
N LEU A 238 6.18 12.08 -4.34
CA LEU A 238 6.73 13.27 -4.96
C LEU A 238 7.69 13.98 -4.00
N ASP A 239 7.36 14.01 -2.72
CA ASP A 239 8.20 14.43 -1.60
C ASP A 239 9.56 13.69 -1.58
N GLN A 240 9.54 12.36 -1.58
CA GLN A 240 10.75 11.52 -1.52
C GLN A 240 11.58 11.61 -2.81
N LEU A 241 10.91 11.66 -3.96
CA LEU A 241 11.56 11.80 -5.26
C LEU A 241 12.19 13.18 -5.44
N MET A 242 11.50 14.25 -5.01
CA MET A 242 12.04 15.61 -5.04
C MET A 242 13.22 15.76 -4.10
N LEU A 243 13.13 15.28 -2.86
CA LEU A 243 14.27 15.32 -1.93
C LEU A 243 15.45 14.49 -2.45
N GLY A 244 15.20 13.34 -3.07
CA GLY A 244 16.26 12.53 -3.68
C GLY A 244 16.96 13.21 -4.87
N TYR A 245 16.32 14.20 -5.51
CA TYR A 245 16.91 14.98 -6.60
C TYR A 245 17.52 16.30 -6.15
N LEU A 246 16.86 16.99 -5.21
CA LEU A 246 17.23 18.33 -4.74
C LEU A 246 18.23 18.30 -3.58
N SER A 247 18.49 17.12 -3.00
CA SER A 247 19.25 16.97 -1.77
C SER A 247 20.06 15.67 -1.76
N ASP A 248 20.76 15.41 -0.66
CA ASP A 248 21.55 14.18 -0.50
C ASP A 248 20.69 13.01 0.03
N PRO A 249 21.15 11.75 -0.15
CA PRO A 249 20.47 10.60 0.41
C PRO A 249 20.29 10.69 1.94
N GLN A 250 21.23 11.32 2.64
CA GLN A 250 21.16 11.47 4.09
C GLN A 250 19.91 12.23 4.54
N GLN A 251 19.59 13.35 3.88
CA GLN A 251 18.37 14.13 4.13
C GLN A 251 17.11 13.33 3.82
N VAL A 252 17.13 12.52 2.75
CA VAL A 252 16.01 11.61 2.47
C VAL A 252 15.85 10.58 3.58
N GLY A 253 16.94 10.02 4.11
CA GLY A 253 16.88 9.08 5.23
C GLY A 253 16.30 9.72 6.50
N VAL A 254 16.74 10.93 6.82
CA VAL A 254 16.20 11.74 7.93
C VAL A 254 14.70 12.00 7.74
N TYR A 255 14.29 12.37 6.52
CA TYR A 255 12.88 12.58 6.16
C TYR A 255 12.06 11.31 6.29
N SER A 256 12.53 10.21 5.71
CA SER A 256 11.87 8.91 5.74
C SER A 256 11.70 8.39 7.16
N ALA A 257 12.67 8.61 8.06
CA ALA A 257 12.54 8.21 9.47
C ALA A 257 11.38 8.93 10.17
N ALA A 258 11.29 10.26 10.03
CA ALA A 258 10.19 11.05 10.60
C ALA A 258 8.84 10.64 9.98
N TRP A 259 8.80 10.44 8.66
CA TRP A 259 7.59 10.03 7.95
C TRP A 259 7.11 8.63 8.37
N LYS A 260 8.01 7.68 8.63
CA LYS A 260 7.65 6.32 9.05
C LYS A 260 6.95 6.29 10.41
N LEU A 261 7.36 7.14 11.34
CA LEU A 261 6.63 7.31 12.61
C LEU A 261 5.25 7.92 12.39
N LEU A 262 5.15 8.93 11.52
CA LEU A 262 3.87 9.54 11.18
C LEU A 262 2.91 8.53 10.53
N GLU A 263 3.42 7.70 9.61
CA GLU A 263 2.67 6.64 8.93
C GLU A 263 2.09 5.64 9.94
N ALA A 264 2.89 5.25 10.95
CA ALA A 264 2.45 4.37 12.02
C ALA A 264 1.29 4.94 12.84
N ILE A 265 1.39 6.22 13.22
CA ILE A 265 0.35 6.90 14.02
C ILE A 265 -0.92 7.13 13.18
N SER A 266 -0.75 7.41 11.87
CA SER A 266 -1.85 7.66 10.93
C SER A 266 -2.75 6.45 10.68
N TYR A 267 -2.32 5.24 11.07
CA TYR A 267 -3.12 4.03 10.94
C TYR A 267 -4.34 4.00 11.87
N GLY A 268 -4.22 4.56 13.07
CA GLY A 268 -5.33 4.63 14.04
C GLY A 268 -6.53 5.42 13.50
N PRO A 269 -6.35 6.66 13.01
CA PRO A 269 -7.41 7.45 12.38
C PRO A 269 -8.07 6.76 11.19
N TYR A 270 -7.27 6.09 10.37
CA TYR A 270 -7.78 5.33 9.23
C TYR A 270 -8.71 4.20 9.70
N LEU A 271 -8.32 3.42 10.72
CA LEU A 271 -9.17 2.38 11.30
C LEU A 271 -10.43 2.94 11.96
N ALA A 272 -10.34 4.08 12.65
CA ALA A 272 -11.51 4.74 13.20
C ALA A 272 -12.50 5.13 12.08
N MET A 273 -12.00 5.64 10.96
CA MET A 273 -12.84 6.04 9.83
C MET A 273 -13.54 4.85 9.17
N THR A 274 -12.88 3.70 9.03
CA THR A 274 -13.52 2.51 8.45
C THR A 274 -14.67 1.99 9.31
N ALA A 275 -14.62 2.18 10.63
CA ALA A 275 -15.71 1.88 11.55
C ALA A 275 -16.82 2.94 11.54
N LEU A 276 -16.48 4.22 11.38
CA LEU A 276 -17.43 5.34 11.40
C LEU A 276 -18.18 5.54 10.08
N ALA A 277 -17.58 5.19 8.93
CA ALA A 277 -18.15 5.43 7.61
C ALA A 277 -19.56 4.83 7.41
N PRO A 278 -19.84 3.57 7.79
CA PRO A 278 -21.20 3.00 7.68
C PRO A 278 -22.23 3.74 8.55
N ALA A 279 -21.84 4.19 9.74
CA ALA A 279 -22.71 4.93 10.64
C ALA A 279 -23.07 6.32 10.08
N LEU A 280 -22.11 7.00 9.44
CA LEU A 280 -22.36 8.27 8.74
C LEU A 280 -23.29 8.08 7.54
N ALA A 281 -23.08 7.01 6.75
CA ALA A 281 -23.94 6.69 5.61
C ALA A 281 -25.37 6.29 6.04
N ALA A 282 -25.54 5.63 7.19
CA ALA A 282 -26.86 5.36 7.77
C ALA A 282 -27.56 6.66 8.21
N ALA A 283 -26.86 7.52 8.95
CA ALA A 283 -27.41 8.79 9.41
C ALA A 283 -27.84 9.73 8.26
N HIS A 284 -27.14 9.69 7.12
CA HIS A 284 -27.53 10.43 5.91
C HIS A 284 -28.86 9.96 5.33
N ARG A 285 -29.15 8.66 5.40
CA ARG A 285 -30.43 8.10 4.96
C ARG A 285 -31.58 8.50 5.89
N ASP A 286 -31.33 8.64 7.19
CA ASP A 286 -32.37 8.94 8.17
C ASP A 286 -32.84 10.40 8.10
N SER A 287 -31.92 11.36 8.19
CA SER A 287 -32.23 12.79 7.97
C SER A 287 -30.97 13.65 7.79
N PRO A 288 -31.06 14.78 7.07
CA PRO A 288 -29.94 15.74 6.97
C PRO A 288 -29.46 16.27 8.34
N ALA A 289 -30.37 16.43 9.31
CA ALA A 289 -30.05 16.92 10.65
C ALA A 289 -29.28 15.86 11.48
N ALA A 290 -29.67 14.59 11.38
CA ALA A 290 -28.96 13.49 12.02
C ALA A 290 -27.55 13.32 11.43
N PHE A 291 -27.42 13.41 10.10
CA PHE A 291 -26.12 13.39 9.43
C PHE A 291 -25.20 14.51 9.92
N ARG A 292 -25.67 15.76 9.94
CA ARG A 292 -24.87 16.91 10.39
C ARG A 292 -24.42 16.73 11.85
N THR A 293 -25.31 16.26 12.73
CA THR A 293 -25.00 16.03 14.14
C THR A 293 -23.94 14.94 14.30
N ASN A 294 -24.13 13.78 13.68
CA ASN A 294 -23.21 12.66 13.74
C ASN A 294 -21.86 12.99 13.09
N PHE A 295 -21.87 13.75 12.00
CA PHE A 295 -20.66 14.23 11.35
C PHE A 295 -19.87 15.19 12.25
N MET A 296 -20.52 16.18 12.87
CA MET A 296 -19.87 17.08 13.83
C MET A 296 -19.33 16.33 15.04
N GLN A 297 -20.03 15.30 15.51
CA GLN A 297 -19.53 14.43 16.56
C GLN A 297 -18.30 13.66 16.07
N ALA A 298 -18.37 12.96 14.95
CA ALA A 298 -17.22 12.25 14.37
C ALA A 298 -16.00 13.16 14.19
N THR A 299 -16.21 14.41 13.75
CA THR A 299 -15.14 15.43 13.67
C THR A 299 -14.51 15.70 15.01
N ARG A 300 -15.29 15.96 16.07
CA ARG A 300 -14.74 16.21 17.41
C ARG A 300 -13.98 15.00 17.97
N TRP A 301 -14.52 13.81 17.78
CA TRP A 301 -13.95 12.55 18.29
C TRP A 301 -12.70 12.11 17.55
N LEU A 302 -12.49 12.57 16.31
CA LEU A 302 -11.28 12.26 15.55
C LEU A 302 -10.23 13.38 15.67
N PHE A 303 -10.66 14.64 15.55
CA PHE A 303 -9.76 15.80 15.50
C PHE A 303 -9.05 16.05 16.83
N TRP A 304 -9.78 16.15 17.96
CA TRP A 304 -9.17 16.53 19.24
C TRP A 304 -8.20 15.50 19.79
N PRO A 305 -8.48 14.18 19.76
CA PRO A 305 -7.50 13.18 20.15
C PRO A 305 -6.24 13.23 19.29
N LEU A 306 -6.38 13.48 17.98
CA LEU A 306 -5.22 13.57 17.10
C LEU A 306 -4.42 14.84 17.31
N ALA A 307 -5.06 15.98 17.58
CA ALA A 307 -4.36 17.19 18.00
C ALA A 307 -3.58 16.95 19.32
N GLY A 308 -4.18 16.22 20.26
CA GLY A 308 -3.50 15.78 21.49
C GLY A 308 -2.31 14.85 21.22
N ILE A 309 -2.47 13.86 20.34
CA ILE A 309 -1.39 12.96 19.91
C ILE A 309 -0.29 13.74 19.17
N SER A 310 -0.63 14.74 18.37
CA SER A 310 0.34 15.62 17.72
C SER A 310 1.14 16.41 18.74
N LEU A 311 0.49 17.01 19.73
CA LEU A 311 1.17 17.72 20.80
C LEU A 311 2.10 16.80 21.60
N LEU A 312 1.61 15.62 22.00
CA LEU A 312 2.42 14.63 22.72
C LEU A 312 3.58 14.13 21.86
N GLY A 313 3.35 13.87 20.58
CA GLY A 313 4.36 13.43 19.63
C GLY A 313 5.45 14.48 19.42
N MET A 314 5.08 15.76 19.33
CA MET A 314 6.01 16.89 19.26
C MET A 314 6.88 16.95 20.52
N LEU A 315 6.28 16.90 21.71
CA LEU A 315 7.03 16.94 22.98
C LEU A 315 7.92 15.70 23.17
N ALA A 316 7.45 14.53 22.73
CA ALA A 316 8.16 13.28 22.82
C ALA A 316 9.17 13.06 21.68
N ALA A 317 9.23 13.94 20.67
CA ALA A 317 10.09 13.77 19.48
C ALA A 317 11.56 13.54 19.85
N ARG A 318 12.06 14.31 20.81
CA ARG A 318 13.43 14.23 21.35
C ARG A 318 13.75 12.90 22.03
N LEU A 319 12.73 12.17 22.48
CA LEU A 319 12.86 10.84 23.07
C LEU A 319 12.65 9.75 22.01
N LEU A 320 11.57 9.84 21.24
CA LEU A 320 11.13 8.81 20.31
C LEU A 320 12.14 8.57 19.17
N ILE A 321 12.69 9.65 18.59
CA ILE A 321 13.61 9.54 17.45
C ILE A 321 14.93 8.88 17.86
N PRO A 322 15.68 9.35 18.89
CA PRO A 322 16.92 8.69 19.29
C PRO A 322 16.71 7.28 19.86
N LEU A 323 15.59 7.04 20.55
CA LEU A 323 15.27 5.71 21.08
C LEU A 323 15.02 4.70 19.95
N GLY A 324 14.23 5.07 18.94
CA GLY A 324 13.93 4.21 17.80
C GLY A 324 15.08 4.11 16.81
N PHE A 325 15.45 5.25 16.22
CA PHE A 325 16.35 5.33 15.07
C PHE A 325 17.82 5.56 15.45
N GLY A 326 18.11 5.99 16.68
CA GLY A 326 19.46 6.29 17.14
C GLY A 326 19.88 7.75 16.95
N GLN A 327 21.05 8.11 17.48
CA GLN A 327 21.53 9.51 17.54
C GLN A 327 21.83 10.11 16.16
N HIS A 328 22.19 9.30 15.16
CA HIS A 328 22.43 9.76 13.79
C HIS A 328 21.20 10.40 13.11
N TYR A 329 20.01 10.26 13.70
CA TYR A 329 18.76 10.82 13.21
C TYR A 329 18.29 12.06 13.99
N GLU A 330 19.16 12.73 14.76
CA GLU A 330 18.79 13.92 15.54
C GLU A 330 18.13 15.02 14.68
N ALA A 331 18.58 15.20 13.43
CA ALA A 331 17.98 16.13 12.49
C ALA A 331 16.49 15.83 12.18
N ALA A 332 16.05 14.57 12.36
CA ALA A 332 14.66 14.16 12.14
C ALA A 332 13.72 14.66 13.25
N ILE A 333 14.25 15.08 14.41
CA ILE A 333 13.44 15.57 15.54
C ILE A 333 12.64 16.80 15.12
N ARG A 334 13.30 17.87 14.65
CA ARG A 334 12.61 19.11 14.23
C ARG A 334 11.62 18.85 13.11
N LEU A 335 11.98 17.94 12.19
CA LEU A 335 11.10 17.57 11.09
C LEU A 335 9.84 16.85 11.61
N PHE A 336 9.99 15.91 12.54
CA PHE A 336 8.86 15.19 13.15
C PHE A 336 7.97 16.11 13.99
N GLU A 337 8.57 17.05 14.74
CA GLU A 337 7.85 18.09 15.51
C GLU A 337 6.86 18.88 14.63
N VAL A 338 7.23 19.15 13.38
CA VAL A 338 6.37 19.84 12.41
C VAL A 338 5.40 18.85 11.74
N LEU A 339 5.91 17.71 11.26
CA LEU A 339 5.12 16.73 10.49
C LEU A 339 3.98 16.11 11.31
N VAL A 340 4.13 15.97 12.62
CA VAL A 340 3.11 15.35 13.47
C VAL A 340 1.79 16.13 13.47
N TRP A 341 1.82 17.43 13.16
CA TRP A 341 0.61 18.26 13.03
C TRP A 341 -0.22 17.97 11.77
N VAL A 342 0.27 17.12 10.87
CA VAL A 342 -0.52 16.61 9.74
C VAL A 342 -1.67 15.71 10.23
N LEU A 343 -1.55 15.05 11.39
CA LEU A 343 -2.57 14.12 11.90
C LEU A 343 -3.99 14.73 12.05
N PRO A 344 -4.18 15.88 12.72
CA PRO A 344 -5.50 16.51 12.81
C PRO A 344 -6.03 16.94 11.43
N VAL A 345 -5.16 17.40 10.52
CA VAL A 345 -5.53 17.74 9.15
C VAL A 345 -5.95 16.49 8.36
N TYR A 346 -5.24 15.38 8.55
CA TYR A 346 -5.56 14.10 7.93
C TYR A 346 -6.92 13.56 8.37
N ALA A 347 -7.31 13.76 9.64
CA ALA A 347 -8.66 13.46 10.11
C ALA A 347 -9.73 14.26 9.38
N LEU A 348 -9.52 15.56 9.20
CA LEU A 348 -10.44 16.41 8.42
C LEU A 348 -10.52 15.95 6.97
N HIS A 349 -9.39 15.56 6.37
CA HIS A 349 -9.36 14.99 5.02
C HIS A 349 -10.19 13.72 4.91
N LEU A 350 -10.04 12.77 5.84
CA LEU A 350 -10.81 11.52 5.87
C LEU A 350 -12.32 11.77 6.01
N LEU A 351 -12.70 12.68 6.92
CA LEU A 351 -14.09 13.08 7.11
C LEU A 351 -14.65 13.81 5.88
N GLY A 352 -13.86 14.68 5.25
CA GLY A 352 -14.24 15.38 4.02
C GLY A 352 -14.57 14.42 2.87
N ILE A 353 -13.82 13.31 2.73
CA ILE A 353 -14.14 12.24 1.77
C ILE A 353 -15.51 11.61 2.09
N GLN A 354 -15.79 11.32 3.36
CA GLN A 354 -17.09 10.75 3.76
C GLN A 354 -18.25 11.73 3.54
N TRP A 355 -18.02 13.02 3.75
CA TRP A 355 -19.00 14.04 3.46
C TRP A 355 -19.34 14.09 1.96
N ALA A 356 -18.32 14.22 1.12
CA ALA A 356 -18.48 14.32 -0.32
C ALA A 356 -19.08 13.06 -0.96
N THR A 357 -18.76 11.88 -0.43
CA THR A 357 -19.31 10.61 -0.90
C THR A 357 -20.80 10.45 -0.56
N ASN A 358 -21.22 10.87 0.64
CA ASN A 358 -22.61 10.76 1.07
C ASN A 358 -23.52 11.84 0.46
N GLU A 359 -23.07 13.08 0.27
CA GLU A 359 -23.89 14.15 -0.34
C GLU A 359 -24.07 14.02 -1.87
N HIS A 360 -23.78 12.86 -2.47
CA HIS A 360 -23.78 12.64 -3.92
C HIS A 360 -22.93 13.64 -4.74
N ARG A 361 -22.07 14.43 -4.08
CA ARG A 361 -20.99 15.21 -4.72
C ARG A 361 -19.81 14.31 -5.14
N ALA A 362 -19.95 13.00 -4.99
CA ALA A 362 -18.99 11.98 -5.43
C ALA A 362 -18.62 12.08 -6.92
N GLY A 363 -19.45 12.71 -7.75
CA GLY A 363 -19.09 13.05 -9.14
C GLY A 363 -17.84 13.92 -9.28
N TYR A 364 -17.42 14.63 -8.23
CA TYR A 364 -16.18 15.39 -8.20
C TYR A 364 -14.95 14.57 -7.73
N LEU A 365 -15.16 13.42 -7.06
CA LEU A 365 -14.06 12.61 -6.52
C LEU A 365 -13.71 11.40 -7.38
N VAL A 366 -14.67 10.93 -8.18
CA VAL A 366 -14.46 9.88 -9.17
C VAL A 366 -15.27 10.30 -10.39
N GLY A 367 -14.59 10.66 -11.47
CA GLY A 367 -15.22 10.88 -12.76
C GLY A 367 -16.15 9.72 -13.07
N GLN A 368 -17.46 9.99 -13.06
CA GLN A 368 -18.46 9.01 -13.42
C GLN A 368 -18.26 8.64 -14.89
N GLY A 369 -17.76 7.43 -15.12
CA GLY A 369 -18.08 6.67 -16.31
C GLY A 369 -19.44 6.04 -16.11
N VAL A 370 -20.43 6.58 -16.82
CA VAL A 370 -21.53 5.80 -17.40
C VAL A 370 -20.94 4.72 -18.31
#